data_AF-F2WPF6-F1
#
_entry.id   AF-F2WPF6-F1
#
_cell.length_a   1.000
_cell.length_b   1.000
_cell.length_c   1.000
_cell.angle_alpha   90.00
_cell.angle_beta   90.00
_cell.angle_gamma   90.00
#
_symmetry.space_group_name_H-M   'P 1'
#
loop_
_entity.id
_entity.type
_entity.pdbx_description
1 polymer ?
#
loop_
_entity_poly.entity_id
_entity_poly.type
_entity_poly.pdbx_seq_one_letter_code
_entity_poly.pdbx_strand_id
1 'polypeptide(L)'
;ARGDSLILMLGVKINFCEHYAPAAQDLMDAGDGETSPLNRLIRVFLEYHAVHADADSMEKTQLNVAFGYLAILLGHLCLHRPIRERFMSIYGKRNLEPLLESIRIFITLHRVTVAAMEGQPTSRPDANAADRLQSLVDQLES
;
A
#
# COMPACT_ATOMS: atom_id res chain seq x y z
N ALA A 1 -12.63 -9.12 16.78
CA ALA A 1 -11.16 -8.88 16.80
C ALA A 1 -10.45 -9.56 15.60
N ARG A 2 -10.86 -9.30 14.36
CA ARG A 2 -10.19 -9.84 13.14
C ARG A 2 -9.46 -8.76 12.32
N GLY A 3 -9.81 -7.49 12.49
CA GLY A 3 -9.12 -6.35 11.84
C GLY A 3 -7.75 -6.04 12.45
N ASP A 4 -7.64 -6.11 13.79
CA ASP A 4 -6.43 -5.71 14.51
C ASP A 4 -5.21 -6.56 14.17
N SER A 5 -5.41 -7.85 13.86
CA SER A 5 -4.33 -8.78 13.47
C SER A 5 -3.78 -8.48 12.07
N LEU A 6 -4.63 -8.07 11.12
CA LEU A 6 -4.20 -7.68 9.78
C LEU A 6 -3.48 -6.33 9.79
N ILE A 7 -3.96 -5.37 10.59
CA ILE A 7 -3.31 -4.08 10.79
C ILE A 7 -1.96 -4.25 11.51
N LEU A 8 -1.88 -5.12 12.52
CA LEU A 8 -0.60 -5.47 13.16
C LEU A 8 0.35 -6.17 12.18
N MET A 9 -0.14 -7.10 11.37
CA MET A 9 0.70 -7.85 10.43
C MET A 9 1.22 -6.96 9.30
N LEU A 10 0.38 -6.05 8.78
CA LEU A 10 0.79 -5.06 7.79
C LEU A 10 1.70 -3.99 8.42
N GLY A 11 1.41 -3.54 9.64
CA GLY A 11 2.29 -2.64 10.40
C GLY A 11 3.67 -3.27 10.65
N VAL A 12 3.72 -4.55 11.04
CA VAL A 12 4.98 -5.31 11.22
C VAL A 12 5.72 -5.49 9.90
N LYS A 13 5.02 -5.76 8.79
CA LYS A 13 5.63 -5.92 7.46
C LYS A 13 6.07 -4.59 6.81
N ILE A 14 5.35 -3.49 7.04
CA ILE A 14 5.77 -2.14 6.64
C ILE A 14 7.02 -1.74 7.41
N ASN A 15 7.04 -1.96 8.73
CA ASN A 15 8.25 -1.76 9.56
C ASN A 15 9.43 -2.63 9.06
N PHE A 16 9.15 -3.86 8.61
CA PHE A 16 10.15 -4.75 8.04
C PHE A 16 10.68 -4.26 6.68
N CYS A 17 9.84 -3.70 5.81
CA CYS A 17 10.28 -3.15 4.52
C CYS A 17 10.98 -1.79 4.65
N GLU A 18 10.60 -0.97 5.63
CA GLU A 18 11.24 0.33 5.91
C GLU A 18 12.65 0.15 6.52
N HIS A 19 12.89 -0.95 7.24
CA HIS A 19 14.17 -1.19 7.94
C HIS A 19 15.02 -2.35 7.40
N TYR A 20 14.53 -3.18 6.48
CA TYR A 20 15.22 -4.41 6.06
C TYR A 20 15.32 -4.54 4.52
N ALA A 21 16.38 -3.97 3.94
CA ALA A 21 16.73 -4.13 2.52
C ALA A 21 16.76 -5.60 2.02
N PRO A 22 17.15 -6.62 2.82
CA PRO A 22 17.10 -8.03 2.39
C PRO A 22 15.69 -8.56 2.11
N ALA A 23 14.64 -8.02 2.74
CA ALA A 23 13.29 -8.57 2.61
C ALA A 23 12.71 -8.44 1.19
N ALA A 24 13.09 -7.39 0.46
CA ALA A 24 12.74 -7.23 -0.94
C ALA A 24 13.46 -8.24 -1.85
N GLN A 25 14.71 -8.58 -1.51
CA GLN A 25 15.49 -9.60 -2.20
C GLN A 25 14.95 -10.99 -1.91
N ASP A 26 14.69 -11.34 -0.64
CA ASP A 26 14.09 -12.62 -0.24
C ASP A 26 12.75 -12.88 -0.94
N LEU A 27 11.96 -11.82 -1.15
CA LEU A 27 10.67 -11.92 -1.83
C LEU A 27 10.81 -12.15 -3.35
N MET A 28 11.90 -11.66 -3.95
CA MET A 28 12.27 -11.93 -5.33
C MET A 28 12.85 -13.35 -5.46
N ASP A 29 13.69 -13.77 -4.50
CA ASP A 29 14.35 -15.07 -4.47
C ASP A 29 13.38 -16.22 -4.16
N ALA A 30 12.20 -15.91 -3.60
CA ALA A 30 11.08 -16.85 -3.43
C ALA A 30 10.47 -17.35 -4.77
N GLY A 31 11.00 -16.90 -5.91
CA GLY A 31 10.82 -17.52 -7.22
C GLY A 31 10.00 -16.73 -8.23
N ASP A 32 10.11 -17.15 -9.49
CA ASP A 32 9.45 -16.56 -10.65
C ASP A 32 8.32 -17.48 -11.13
N GLY A 33 7.07 -17.15 -10.77
CA GLY A 33 5.91 -17.94 -11.17
C GLY A 33 4.61 -17.54 -10.46
N GLU A 34 3.50 -18.20 -10.79
CA GLU A 34 2.18 -17.92 -10.15
C GLU A 34 2.18 -18.18 -8.65
N THR A 35 3.10 -19.03 -8.17
CA THR A 35 3.26 -19.34 -6.76
C THR A 35 4.04 -18.27 -5.99
N SER A 36 4.74 -17.37 -6.70
CA SER A 36 5.55 -16.29 -6.12
C SER A 36 4.69 -15.41 -5.20
N PRO A 37 5.07 -15.24 -3.92
CA PRO A 37 4.33 -14.39 -2.99
C PRO A 37 4.18 -12.95 -3.50
N LEU A 38 5.21 -12.40 -4.17
CA LEU A 38 5.16 -11.08 -4.80
C LEU A 38 4.09 -11.01 -5.89
N ASN A 39 4.07 -12.01 -6.79
CA ASN A 39 3.11 -12.03 -7.90
C ASN A 39 1.67 -12.09 -7.38
N ARG A 40 1.43 -12.88 -6.33
CA ARG A 40 0.10 -12.96 -5.71
C ARG A 40 -0.30 -11.62 -5.08
N LEU A 41 0.61 -10.95 -4.37
CA LEU A 41 0.32 -9.64 -3.78
C LEU A 41 -0.03 -8.60 -4.86
N ILE A 42 0.72 -8.58 -5.96
CA ILE A 42 0.47 -7.67 -7.08
C ILE A 42 -0.88 -7.98 -7.74
N ARG A 43 -1.18 -9.26 -8.02
CA ARG A 43 -2.45 -9.66 -8.64
C ARG A 43 -3.65 -9.32 -7.75
N VAL A 44 -3.60 -9.66 -6.46
CA VAL A 44 -4.67 -9.34 -5.51
C VAL A 44 -4.91 -7.84 -5.44
N PHE A 45 -3.85 -7.03 -5.44
CA PHE A 45 -3.96 -5.58 -5.48
C PHE A 45 -4.63 -5.08 -6.77
N LEU A 46 -4.18 -5.54 -7.93
CA LEU A 46 -4.70 -5.09 -9.23
C LEU A 46 -6.13 -5.53 -9.47
N GLU A 47 -6.49 -6.76 -9.09
CA GLU A 47 -7.86 -7.27 -9.17
C GLU A 47 -8.80 -6.42 -8.32
N TYR A 48 -8.38 -6.08 -7.10
CA TYR A 48 -9.18 -5.23 -6.23
C TYR A 48 -9.30 -3.80 -6.74
N HIS A 49 -8.20 -3.19 -7.18
CA HIS A 49 -8.21 -1.84 -7.75
C HIS A 49 -9.14 -1.79 -8.97
N ALA A 50 -9.09 -2.78 -9.87
CA ALA A 50 -9.96 -2.83 -11.04
C ALA A 50 -11.45 -2.97 -10.68
N VAL A 51 -11.80 -3.75 -9.66
CA VAL A 51 -13.19 -3.93 -9.23
C VAL A 51 -13.73 -2.69 -8.51
N HIS A 52 -12.86 -1.96 -7.81
CA HIS A 52 -13.25 -0.86 -6.95
C HIS A 52 -12.92 0.54 -7.49
N ALA A 53 -12.28 0.66 -8.66
CA ALA A 53 -11.97 1.94 -9.30
C ALA A 53 -13.23 2.79 -9.59
N ASP A 54 -14.36 2.14 -9.89
CA ASP A 54 -15.65 2.78 -10.22
C ASP A 54 -16.69 2.68 -9.09
N ALA A 55 -16.38 1.98 -7.99
CA ALA A 55 -17.35 1.72 -6.94
C ALA A 55 -17.36 2.86 -5.91
N ASP A 56 -18.34 3.75 -6.03
CA ASP A 56 -18.68 4.82 -5.07
C ASP A 56 -19.17 4.28 -3.69
N SER A 57 -18.84 3.03 -3.36
CA SER A 57 -19.38 2.33 -2.21
C SER A 57 -18.47 2.50 -0.99
N MET A 58 -18.93 3.40 -0.12
CA MET A 58 -18.60 3.47 1.31
C MET A 58 -18.82 2.13 2.07
N GLU A 59 -19.25 1.06 1.40
CA GLU A 59 -19.48 -0.26 1.97
C GLU A 59 -18.23 -1.14 1.91
N LYS A 60 -17.33 -0.91 2.88
CA LYS A 60 -16.45 -1.87 3.59
C LYS A 60 -15.18 -1.15 4.04
N THR A 61 -15.31 -0.18 4.94
CA THR A 61 -14.20 0.61 5.51
C THR A 61 -13.01 -0.24 5.94
N GLN A 62 -13.22 -1.40 6.58
CA GLN A 62 -12.12 -2.28 7.00
C GLN A 62 -11.38 -2.94 5.83
N LEU A 63 -12.09 -3.31 4.77
CA LEU A 63 -11.49 -3.95 3.60
C LEU A 63 -10.72 -2.91 2.78
N ASN A 64 -11.27 -1.70 2.65
CA ASN A 64 -10.58 -0.54 2.07
C ASN A 64 -9.31 -0.16 2.84
N VAL A 65 -9.33 -0.23 4.17
CA VAL A 65 -8.14 0.04 5.01
C VAL A 65 -7.06 -1.03 4.80
N ALA A 66 -7.42 -2.32 4.79
CA ALA A 66 -6.47 -3.40 4.52
C ALA A 66 -5.82 -3.28 3.12
N PHE A 67 -6.60 -2.88 2.12
CA PHE A 67 -6.09 -2.61 0.77
C PHE A 67 -5.22 -1.35 0.70
N GLY A 68 -5.54 -0.31 1.45
CA GLY A 68 -4.68 0.87 1.58
C GLY A 68 -3.30 0.51 2.11
N TYR A 69 -3.23 -0.34 3.13
CA TYR A 69 -1.95 -0.85 3.63
C TYR A 69 -1.21 -1.74 2.62
N LEU A 70 -1.92 -2.56 1.85
CA LEU A 70 -1.31 -3.34 0.77
C LEU A 70 -0.71 -2.42 -0.30
N ALA A 71 -1.41 -1.34 -0.67
CA ALA A 71 -0.92 -0.34 -1.62
C ALA A 71 0.35 0.33 -1.10
N ILE A 72 0.39 0.72 0.18
CA ILE A 72 1.58 1.31 0.81
C ILE A 72 2.76 0.33 0.81
N LEU A 73 2.53 -0.93 1.15
CA LEU A 73 3.56 -1.97 1.14
C LEU A 73 4.14 -2.17 -0.27
N LEU A 74 3.27 -2.35 -1.26
CA LEU A 74 3.69 -2.49 -2.66
C LEU A 74 4.39 -1.22 -3.16
N GLY A 75 3.96 -0.05 -2.70
CA GLY A 75 4.64 1.23 -2.91
C GLY A 75 6.09 1.19 -2.49
N HIS A 76 6.36 0.83 -1.22
CA HIS A 76 7.72 0.71 -0.70
C HIS A 76 8.53 -0.34 -1.46
N LEU A 77 7.93 -1.50 -1.76
CA LEU A 77 8.61 -2.55 -2.52
C LEU A 77 8.97 -2.10 -3.95
N CYS A 78 8.14 -1.26 -4.59
CA CYS A 78 8.41 -0.70 -5.91
C CYS A 78 9.51 0.36 -5.93
N LEU A 79 10.03 0.81 -4.77
CA LEU A 79 11.29 1.56 -4.72
C LEU A 79 12.47 0.68 -5.16
N HIS A 80 12.36 -0.64 -5.00
CA HIS A 80 13.30 -1.60 -5.56
C HIS A 80 12.98 -1.85 -7.04
N ARG A 81 13.87 -1.41 -7.94
CA ARG A 81 13.65 -1.43 -9.39
C ARG A 81 13.21 -2.78 -9.97
N PRO A 82 13.80 -3.94 -9.60
CA PRO A 82 13.32 -5.24 -10.04
C PRO A 82 11.86 -5.54 -9.69
N ILE A 83 11.39 -5.07 -8.53
CA ILE A 83 9.99 -5.25 -8.12
C ILE A 83 9.08 -4.30 -8.90
N ARG A 84 9.51 -3.06 -9.16
CA ARG A 84 8.81 -2.09 -10.02
C ARG A 84 8.59 -2.67 -11.43
N GLU A 85 9.64 -3.22 -12.03
CA GLU A 85 9.59 -3.83 -13.36
C GLU A 85 8.64 -5.03 -13.37
N ARG A 86 8.64 -5.84 -12.31
CA ARG A 86 7.73 -6.97 -12.15
C ARG A 86 6.27 -6.56 -11.96
N PHE A 87 6.03 -5.50 -11.19
CA PHE A 87 4.70 -4.91 -11.05
C PHE A 87 4.16 -4.47 -12.42
N MET A 88 4.95 -3.69 -13.17
CA MET A 88 4.57 -3.21 -14.51
C MET A 88 4.31 -4.37 -15.48
N SER A 89 5.11 -5.43 -15.40
CA SER A 89 4.93 -6.64 -16.20
C SER A 89 3.58 -7.31 -15.92
N ILE A 90 3.22 -7.50 -14.64
CA ILE A 90 1.94 -8.11 -14.25
C ILE A 90 0.76 -7.18 -14.55
N TYR A 91 0.93 -5.87 -14.35
CA TYR A 91 -0.09 -4.87 -14.67
C TYR A 91 -0.34 -4.73 -16.17
N GLY A 92 0.64 -5.08 -17.00
CA GLY A 92 0.55 -4.94 -18.46
C GLY A 92 0.70 -3.50 -18.97
N LYS A 93 1.00 -2.54 -18.08
CA LYS A 93 1.33 -1.15 -18.44
C LYS A 93 2.67 -0.74 -17.83
N ARG A 94 3.37 0.18 -18.51
CA ARG A 94 4.66 0.73 -18.06
C ARG A 94 4.52 1.89 -17.06
N ASN A 95 3.57 1.79 -16.13
CA ASN A 95 3.35 2.81 -15.10
C ASN A 95 2.95 2.13 -13.78
N LEU A 96 2.88 2.93 -12.71
CA LEU A 96 2.44 2.51 -11.37
C LEU A 96 1.10 3.16 -11.00
N GLU A 97 0.31 3.57 -11.98
CA GLU A 97 -0.89 4.40 -11.81
C GLU A 97 -1.86 3.85 -10.75
N PRO A 98 -2.24 2.55 -10.75
CA PRO A 98 -3.11 1.99 -9.71
C PRO A 98 -2.56 2.17 -8.28
N LEU A 99 -1.25 2.05 -8.15
CA LEU A 99 -0.54 2.16 -6.87
C LEU A 99 -0.53 3.61 -6.37
N LEU A 100 -0.21 4.54 -7.26
CA LEU A 100 -0.18 5.97 -6.97
C LEU A 100 -1.57 6.49 -6.59
N GLU A 101 -2.61 6.12 -7.34
CA GLU A 101 -3.99 6.46 -7.02
C GLU A 101 -4.40 5.94 -5.64
N SER A 102 -4.14 4.66 -5.36
CA SER A 102 -4.51 4.04 -4.09
C SER A 102 -3.82 4.71 -2.89
N ILE A 103 -2.53 5.05 -3.02
CA ILE A 103 -1.78 5.73 -1.95
C ILE A 103 -2.31 7.16 -1.76
N ARG A 104 -2.60 7.91 -2.84
CA ARG A 104 -3.16 9.27 -2.77
C ARG A 104 -4.54 9.30 -2.12
N ILE A 105 -5.40 8.35 -2.46
CA ILE A 105 -6.72 8.17 -1.81
C ILE A 105 -6.53 7.93 -0.31
N PHE A 106 -5.59 7.06 0.06
CA PHE A 106 -5.32 6.76 1.47
C PHE A 106 -4.77 7.97 2.24
N ILE A 107 -3.87 8.76 1.64
CA ILE A 107 -3.38 10.03 2.23
C ILE A 107 -4.55 10.98 2.49
N THR A 108 -5.46 11.12 1.51
CA THR A 108 -6.63 12.00 1.61
C THR A 108 -7.56 11.55 2.73
N LEU A 109 -7.89 10.25 2.76
CA LEU A 109 -8.72 9.67 3.81
C LEU A 109 -8.11 9.85 5.20
N HIS A 110 -6.79 9.64 5.32
CA HIS A 110 -6.09 9.84 6.58
C HIS A 110 -6.20 11.30 7.03
N ARG A 111 -5.89 12.26 6.16
CA ARG A 111 -5.98 13.71 6.46
C ARG A 111 -7.38 14.13 6.90
N VAL A 112 -8.42 13.68 6.19
CA VAL A 112 -9.83 13.95 6.55
C VAL A 112 -10.17 13.37 7.93
N THR A 113 -9.70 12.14 8.21
CA THR A 113 -9.91 11.49 9.51
C THR A 113 -9.18 12.25 10.62
N VAL A 114 -7.94 12.70 10.38
CA VAL A 114 -7.17 13.52 11.33
C VAL A 114 -7.91 14.81 11.66
N ALA A 115 -8.30 15.57 10.64
CA ALA A 115 -8.99 16.85 10.81
C ALA A 115 -10.33 16.71 11.56
N ALA A 116 -11.07 15.60 11.34
CA ALA A 116 -12.29 15.31 12.09
C ALA A 116 -12.04 15.02 13.59
N MET A 117 -10.82 14.61 13.96
CA MET A 117 -10.44 14.28 15.34
C MET A 117 -9.76 15.45 16.09
N GLU A 118 -9.37 16.53 15.41
CA GLU A 118 -8.72 17.71 16.02
C GLU A 118 -9.58 18.45 17.07
N GLY A 119 -10.86 18.06 17.24
CA GLY A 119 -11.76 18.50 18.32
C GLY A 119 -11.80 17.61 19.57
N GLN A 120 -11.08 16.47 19.62
CA GLN A 120 -11.08 15.54 20.76
C GLN A 120 -9.69 15.49 21.45
N PRO A 121 -9.61 15.57 22.79
CA PRO A 121 -8.35 15.74 23.52
C PRO A 121 -7.47 14.48 23.60
N THR A 122 -7.87 13.37 22.97
CA THR A 122 -7.17 12.08 23.08
C THR A 122 -6.53 11.69 21.75
N SER A 123 -5.20 11.74 21.73
CA SER A 123 -4.30 11.24 20.69
C SER A 123 -4.30 12.07 19.40
N ARG A 124 -3.31 12.97 19.27
CA ARG A 124 -2.95 13.58 17.99
C ARG A 124 -2.67 12.46 16.98
N PRO A 125 -3.40 12.37 15.87
CA PRO A 125 -3.03 11.49 14.78
C PRO A 125 -1.64 11.89 14.27
N ASP A 126 -0.86 10.91 13.83
CA ASP A 126 0.53 11.11 13.42
C ASP A 126 0.59 11.95 12.13
N ALA A 127 0.56 13.27 12.26
CA ALA A 127 0.54 14.21 11.12
C ALA A 127 1.71 13.96 10.15
N ASN A 128 2.83 13.45 10.68
CA ASN A 128 4.01 13.07 9.90
C ASN A 128 3.77 11.87 8.97
N ALA A 129 2.77 11.02 9.21
CA ALA A 129 2.50 9.84 8.40
C ALA A 129 2.04 10.22 6.98
N ALA A 130 1.19 11.25 6.86
CA ALA A 130 0.74 11.73 5.55
C ALA A 130 1.91 12.28 4.72
N ASP A 131 2.86 12.97 5.35
CA ASP A 131 4.03 13.54 4.69
C ASP A 131 5.02 12.45 4.24
N ARG A 132 5.20 11.39 5.04
CA ARG A 132 5.98 10.21 4.65
C ARG A 132 5.39 9.50 3.44
N LEU A 133 4.07 9.31 3.42
CA LEU A 133 3.37 8.71 2.28
C LEU A 133 3.43 9.60 1.04
N GLN A 134 3.40 10.93 1.20
CA GLN A 134 3.61 11.84 0.09
C GLN A 134 5.04 11.72 -0.48
N SER A 135 6.05 11.64 0.38
CA SER A 135 7.44 11.38 -0.05
C SER A 135 7.59 10.05 -0.81
N LEU A 136 6.85 9.01 -0.41
CA LEU A 136 6.82 7.74 -1.15
C LEU A 136 6.25 7.92 -2.57
N VAL A 137 5.17 8.68 -2.72
CA VAL A 137 4.57 9.00 -4.04
C VAL A 137 5.59 9.71 -4.92
N ASP A 138 6.24 10.74 -4.38
CA ASP A 138 7.21 11.55 -5.12
C ASP A 138 8.41 10.69 -5.59
N GLN A 139 8.86 9.74 -4.77
CA GLN A 139 9.93 8.80 -5.14
C GLN A 139 9.49 7.81 -6.23
N LEU A 140 8.23 7.36 -6.22
CA LEU A 140 7.72 6.43 -7.24
C LEU A 140 7.48 7.10 -8.60
N GLU A 141 7.25 8.41 -8.60
CA GLU A 141 7.11 9.22 -9.82
C GLU A 141 8.46 9.63 -10.44
N SER A 142 9.57 9.47 -9.71
CA SER A 142 10.94 9.65 -10.23
C SER A 142 11.42 8.50 -11.13
#